data_AF-A0A924SGI4-F1
#
_entry.id   AF-A0A924SGI4-F1
#
_cell.length_a   1.000
_cell.length_b   1.000
_cell.length_c   1.000
_cell.angle_alpha   90.00
_cell.angle_beta   90.00
_cell.angle_gamma   90.00
#
_symmetry.space_group_name_H-M   'P 1'
#
loop_
_entity.id
_entity.type
_entity.pdbx_description
1 polymer ?
#
loop_
_entity_poly.entity_id
_entity_poly.type
_entity_poly.pdbx_seq_one_letter_code
_entity_poly.pdbx_strand_id
1 'polypeptide(L)'
;MTSPTAPLRDCVLLQVPVRLWARTQEQTDALIRELALVAAGGNDHETPRRLTNLIAALEAYFGGATTNQEEQLFAAVEDGVEVIEELRYRLPVAAGPASRGLGVMLDEADDFCAQGKHLLTLAAGPDVVALRRWWLEQLASQLEGAPPVPWPAGA
;
A
#
# COMPACT_ATOMS: atom_id res chain seq x y z
N MET A 1 9.06 -18.30 25.82
CA MET A 1 7.87 -17.43 25.93
C MET A 1 7.21 -17.40 24.56
N THR A 2 6.14 -18.17 24.37
CA THR A 2 5.33 -18.14 23.14
C THR A 2 4.63 -16.79 23.08
N SER A 3 5.04 -15.92 22.16
CA SER A 3 4.30 -14.69 21.86
C SER A 3 2.85 -15.07 21.55
N PRO A 4 1.84 -14.39 22.13
CA PRO A 4 0.46 -14.65 21.74
C PRO A 4 0.34 -14.34 20.24
N THR A 5 -0.04 -15.36 19.45
CA THR A 5 -0.34 -15.18 18.03
C THR A 5 -1.47 -14.16 17.92
N ALA A 6 -1.18 -13.00 17.32
CA ALA A 6 -2.17 -11.95 17.16
C ALA A 6 -3.41 -12.52 16.43
N PRO A 7 -4.63 -12.14 16.84
CA PRO A 7 -5.85 -12.65 16.20
C PRO A 7 -5.84 -12.29 14.72
N LEU A 8 -6.10 -13.28 13.87
CA LEU A 8 -6.19 -13.12 12.42
C LEU A 8 -7.64 -12.88 12.01
N ARG A 9 -7.85 -12.12 10.94
CA ARG A 9 -9.14 -11.91 10.29
C ARG A 9 -8.98 -11.98 8.77
N ASP A 10 -10.02 -12.50 8.13
CA ASP A 10 -10.09 -12.54 6.67
C ASP A 10 -10.53 -11.17 6.15
N CYS A 11 -9.87 -10.71 5.09
CA CYS A 11 -10.22 -9.50 4.34
C CYS A 11 -10.34 -9.85 2.86
N VAL A 12 -11.18 -9.12 2.14
CA VAL A 12 -11.47 -9.35 0.74
C VAL A 12 -11.42 -8.03 0.00
N LEU A 13 -10.59 -7.95 -1.03
CA LEU A 13 -10.60 -6.87 -2.00
C LEU A 13 -11.43 -7.32 -3.19
N LEU A 14 -12.41 -6.51 -3.60
CA LEU A 14 -13.34 -6.84 -4.67
C LEU A 14 -13.10 -5.94 -5.88
N GLN A 15 -13.22 -6.51 -7.08
CA GLN A 15 -13.07 -5.80 -8.36
C GLN A 15 -11.71 -5.12 -8.54
N VAL A 16 -10.62 -5.81 -8.16
CA VAL A 16 -9.27 -5.23 -8.19
C VAL A 16 -8.82 -4.95 -9.62
N PRO A 17 -8.54 -3.69 -10.01
CA PRO A 17 -8.10 -3.33 -11.36
C PRO A 17 -6.61 -3.65 -11.55
N VAL A 18 -6.29 -4.75 -12.22
CA VAL A 18 -4.94 -5.34 -12.27
C VAL A 18 -3.93 -4.38 -12.89
N ARG A 19 -4.27 -3.73 -14.01
CA ARG A 19 -3.37 -2.76 -14.65
C ARG A 19 -3.11 -1.51 -13.80
N LEU A 20 -4.12 -1.04 -13.08
CA LEU A 20 -3.95 0.11 -12.18
C LEU A 20 -3.13 -0.28 -10.96
N TRP A 21 -3.31 -1.50 -10.45
CA TRP A 21 -2.45 -2.07 -9.41
C TRP A 21 -1.00 -2.12 -9.85
N ALA A 22 -0.69 -2.67 -11.03
CA ALA A 22 0.67 -2.77 -11.54
C ALA A 22 1.35 -1.38 -11.63
N ARG A 23 0.66 -0.38 -12.21
CA ARG A 23 1.16 1.00 -12.27
C ARG A 23 1.35 1.62 -10.89
N THR A 24 0.48 1.29 -9.94
CA THR A 24 0.59 1.75 -8.55
C THR A 24 1.83 1.16 -7.87
N GLN A 25 2.15 -0.12 -8.13
CA GLN A 25 3.39 -0.73 -7.62
C GLN A 25 4.63 -0.03 -8.19
N GLU A 26 4.70 0.14 -9.51
CA GLU A 26 5.84 0.82 -10.17
C GLU A 26 6.06 2.24 -9.62
N GLN A 27 5.00 3.02 -9.43
CA GLN A 27 5.10 4.38 -8.88
C GLN A 27 5.47 4.37 -7.40
N THR A 28 4.92 3.45 -6.60
CA THR A 28 5.25 3.34 -5.17
C THR A 28 6.71 2.95 -4.99
N ASP A 29 7.23 2.01 -5.79
CA ASP A 29 8.63 1.60 -5.76
C ASP A 29 9.58 2.73 -6.15
N ALA A 30 9.22 3.50 -7.19
CA ALA A 30 9.98 4.68 -7.59
C ALA A 30 10.01 5.73 -6.47
N LEU A 31 8.86 6.00 -5.84
CA LEU A 31 8.75 6.93 -4.71
C LEU A 31 9.63 6.49 -3.53
N ILE A 32 9.54 5.22 -3.13
CA ILE A 32 10.33 4.67 -2.01
C ILE A 32 11.82 4.81 -2.28
N ARG A 33 12.27 4.46 -3.49
CA ARG A 33 13.69 4.57 -3.89
C ARG A 33 14.20 6.00 -3.78
N GLU A 34 13.43 6.96 -4.27
CA GLU A 34 13.80 8.37 -4.28
C GLU A 34 13.79 8.96 -2.86
N LEU A 35 12.80 8.62 -2.04
CA LEU A 35 12.78 9.00 -0.63
C LEU A 35 13.97 8.41 0.15
N ALA A 36 14.40 7.18 -0.16
CA ALA A 36 15.60 6.60 0.42
C ALA A 36 16.87 7.35 0.02
N LEU A 37 16.98 7.81 -1.24
CA LEU A 37 18.09 8.65 -1.69
C LEU A 37 18.11 10.00 -0.98
N VAL A 38 16.94 10.65 -0.83
CA VAL A 38 16.81 11.92 -0.10
C VAL A 38 17.20 11.75 1.37
N ALA A 39 16.76 10.67 2.01
CA ALA A 39 17.10 10.37 3.40
C ALA A 39 18.61 10.10 3.59
N ALA A 40 19.27 9.49 2.60
CA ALA A 40 20.71 9.23 2.63
C ALA A 40 21.56 10.47 2.32
N GLY A 41 21.02 11.44 1.57
CA GLY A 41 21.71 12.64 1.09
C GLY A 41 22.03 13.69 2.18
N GLY A 42 21.70 13.44 3.44
CA GLY A 42 22.08 14.30 4.57
C GLY A 42 21.27 15.60 4.71
N ASN A 43 20.26 15.81 3.87
CA ASN A 43 19.25 16.83 4.13
C ASN A 43 18.32 16.33 5.25
N ASP A 44 18.11 17.16 6.28
CA ASP A 44 17.34 16.83 7.49
C ASP A 44 15.83 16.83 7.20
N HIS A 45 15.39 15.90 6.35
CA HIS A 45 13.99 15.72 6.01
C HIS A 45 13.41 14.58 6.85
N GLU A 46 12.53 14.93 7.80
CA GLU A 46 11.90 13.98 8.70
C GLU A 46 10.96 13.01 7.97
N THR A 47 10.21 13.50 6.98
CA THR A 47 9.17 12.74 6.25
C THR A 47 9.74 11.52 5.49
N PRO A 48 10.76 11.64 4.62
CA PRO A 48 11.35 10.49 3.93
C PRO A 48 11.85 9.40 4.89
N ARG A 49 12.51 9.79 6.00
CA ARG A 49 13.02 8.85 6.99
C ARG A 49 11.92 8.12 7.76
N ARG A 50 10.83 8.82 8.09
CA ARG A 50 9.69 8.22 8.80
C ARG A 50 8.96 7.21 7.93
N LEU A 51 8.73 7.54 6.67
CA LEU A 51 8.04 6.66 5.73
C LEU A 51 8.84 5.39 5.43
N THR A 52 10.14 5.50 5.14
CA THR A 52 10.98 4.30 4.89
C THR A 52 11.06 3.37 6.10
N ASN A 53 11.15 3.92 7.31
CA ASN A 53 11.13 3.12 8.54
C ASN A 53 9.78 2.41 8.75
N LEU A 54 8.66 3.08 8.46
CA LEU A 54 7.34 2.48 8.59
C LEU A 54 7.16 1.32 7.59
N ILE A 55 7.54 1.52 6.33
CA ILE A 55 7.47 0.48 5.29
C ILE A 55 8.28 -0.75 5.70
N ALA A 56 9.55 -0.56 6.09
CA ALA A 56 10.41 -1.66 6.53
C ALA A 56 9.83 -2.41 7.74
N ALA A 57 9.18 -1.71 8.67
CA ALA A 57 8.49 -2.34 9.79
C ALA A 57 7.28 -3.17 9.30
N LEU A 58 6.45 -2.61 8.42
CA LEU A 58 5.27 -3.31 7.90
C LEU A 58 5.65 -4.57 7.12
N GLU A 59 6.68 -4.51 6.27
CA GLU A 59 7.22 -5.68 5.55
C GLU A 59 7.68 -6.76 6.52
N ALA A 60 8.42 -6.39 7.57
CA ALA A 60 8.91 -7.33 8.58
C ALA A 60 7.77 -7.99 9.38
N TYR A 61 6.68 -7.26 9.66
CA TYR A 61 5.55 -7.77 10.45
C TYR A 61 4.48 -8.49 9.63
N PHE A 62 4.28 -8.12 8.37
CA PHE A 62 3.14 -8.55 7.56
C PHE A 62 3.50 -9.15 6.20
N GLY A 63 4.74 -9.05 5.72
CA GLY A 63 5.12 -9.49 4.37
C GLY A 63 4.84 -10.97 4.09
N GLY A 64 5.01 -11.85 5.09
CA GLY A 64 4.68 -13.27 4.93
C GLY A 64 3.18 -13.56 4.81
N ALA A 65 2.31 -12.61 5.19
CA ALA A 65 0.85 -12.77 5.11
C ALA A 65 0.27 -12.33 3.76
N THR A 66 1.07 -11.69 2.89
CA THR A 66 0.64 -11.14 1.58
C THR A 66 1.28 -11.82 0.38
N THR A 67 2.30 -12.66 0.56
CA THR A 67 3.09 -13.26 -0.53
C THR A 67 2.25 -13.99 -1.58
N ASN A 68 1.27 -14.79 -1.16
CA ASN A 68 0.44 -15.55 -2.09
C ASN A 68 -0.43 -14.61 -2.96
N GLN A 69 -0.93 -13.53 -2.37
CA GLN A 69 -1.76 -12.55 -3.06
C GLN A 69 -0.93 -11.71 -4.03
N GLU A 70 0.31 -11.38 -3.68
CA GLU A 70 1.27 -10.76 -4.58
C GLU A 70 1.55 -11.66 -5.80
N GLU A 71 1.84 -12.95 -5.58
CA GLU A 71 2.02 -13.93 -6.66
C GLU A 71 0.77 -14.01 -7.57
N GLN A 72 -0.43 -14.03 -6.98
CA GLN A 72 -1.68 -14.03 -7.75
C GLN A 72 -1.85 -12.77 -8.59
N LEU A 73 -1.51 -11.59 -8.06
CA LEU A 73 -1.57 -10.32 -8.80
C LEU A 73 -0.55 -10.26 -9.93
N PHE A 74 0.68 -10.73 -9.69
CA PHE A 74 1.70 -10.80 -10.74
C PHE A 74 1.29 -11.75 -11.87
N ALA A 75 0.79 -12.95 -11.55
CA ALA A 75 0.26 -13.87 -12.55
C ALA A 75 -0.89 -13.25 -13.35
N ALA A 76 -1.80 -12.53 -12.68
CA ALA A 76 -2.89 -11.82 -13.36
C ALA A 76 -2.40 -10.75 -14.33
N VAL A 77 -1.31 -10.03 -13.99
CA VAL A 77 -0.66 -9.08 -14.92
C VAL A 77 -0.09 -9.81 -16.13
N GLU A 78 0.63 -10.91 -15.93
CA GLU A 78 1.24 -11.71 -17.01
C GLU A 78 0.18 -12.30 -17.95
N ASP A 79 -0.94 -12.77 -17.41
CA ASP A 79 -2.06 -13.34 -18.15
C ASP A 79 -2.95 -12.28 -18.83
N GLY A 80 -2.69 -10.98 -18.59
CA GLY A 80 -3.48 -9.89 -19.15
C GLY A 80 -4.91 -9.80 -18.59
N VAL A 81 -5.12 -10.29 -17.36
CA VAL A 81 -6.38 -10.16 -16.63
C VAL A 81 -6.62 -8.68 -16.33
N GLU A 82 -7.80 -8.16 -16.66
CA GLU A 82 -8.12 -6.75 -16.39
C GLU A 82 -8.58 -6.52 -14.95
N VAL A 83 -9.35 -7.47 -14.41
CA VAL A 83 -9.98 -7.37 -13.08
C VAL A 83 -9.89 -8.70 -12.36
N ILE A 84 -9.49 -8.68 -11.08
CA ILE A 84 -9.68 -9.80 -10.16
C ILE A 84 -10.97 -9.54 -9.39
N GLU A 85 -11.97 -10.40 -9.59
CA GLU A 85 -13.28 -10.29 -8.94
C GLU A 85 -13.16 -10.25 -7.41
N GLU A 86 -12.28 -11.09 -6.87
CA GLU A 86 -12.09 -11.30 -5.44
C GLU A 86 -10.64 -11.69 -5.11
N LEU A 87 -10.00 -10.91 -4.24
CA LEU A 87 -8.66 -11.19 -3.71
C LEU A 87 -8.73 -11.29 -2.19
N ARG A 88 -8.36 -12.45 -1.63
CA ARG A 88 -8.54 -12.76 -0.21
C ARG A 88 -7.23 -12.66 0.55
N TYR A 89 -7.27 -12.00 1.69
CA TYR A 89 -6.17 -11.88 2.65
C TYR A 89 -6.55 -12.48 3.98
N ARG A 90 -5.55 -12.95 4.74
CA ARG A 90 -5.70 -13.33 6.15
C ARG A 90 -4.66 -12.60 6.97
N LEU A 91 -5.08 -11.53 7.64
CA LEU A 91 -4.16 -10.58 8.28
C LEU A 91 -4.36 -10.53 9.79
N PRO A 92 -3.30 -10.24 10.56
CA PRO A 92 -3.46 -9.86 11.96
C PRO A 92 -4.33 -8.61 12.09
N VAL A 93 -5.22 -8.58 13.08
CA VAL A 93 -6.05 -7.40 13.38
C VAL A 93 -5.19 -6.14 13.61
N ALA A 94 -3.96 -6.31 14.13
CA ALA A 94 -2.99 -5.24 14.31
C ALA A 94 -2.57 -4.55 13.00
N ALA A 95 -2.77 -5.17 11.83
CA ALA A 95 -2.48 -4.57 10.54
C ALA A 95 -3.40 -3.38 10.24
N GLY A 96 -4.61 -3.30 10.82
CA GLY A 96 -5.58 -2.24 10.51
C GLY A 96 -5.06 -0.83 10.82
N PRO A 97 -4.68 -0.55 12.09
CA PRO A 97 -4.05 0.73 12.44
C PRO A 97 -2.76 1.01 11.65
N ALA A 98 -2.02 -0.04 11.31
CA ALA A 98 -0.77 0.06 10.56
C ALA A 98 -1.02 0.49 9.10
N SER A 99 -2.05 -0.08 8.44
CA SER A 99 -2.51 0.33 7.11
C SER A 99 -2.98 1.79 7.07
N ARG A 100 -3.73 2.24 8.09
CA ARG A 100 -4.15 3.65 8.22
C ARG A 100 -2.93 4.57 8.35
N GLY A 101 -1.99 4.21 9.22
CA GLY A 101 -0.74 4.97 9.42
C GLY A 101 0.09 5.09 8.15
N LEU A 102 0.18 4.00 7.36
CA LEU A 102 0.87 4.01 6.07
C LEU A 102 0.17 4.95 5.07
N GLY A 103 -1.17 4.90 4.99
CA GLY A 103 -1.93 5.76 4.09
C GLY A 103 -1.70 7.25 4.36
N VAL A 104 -1.72 7.64 5.64
CA VAL A 104 -1.44 9.04 6.05
C VAL A 104 -0.02 9.46 5.64
N MET A 105 0.99 8.62 5.90
CA MET A 105 2.36 8.97 5.53
C MET A 105 2.60 9.03 4.01
N LEU A 106 1.92 8.19 3.23
CA LEU A 106 2.03 8.23 1.77
C LEU A 106 1.35 9.49 1.21
N ASP A 107 0.24 9.93 1.80
CA ASP A 107 -0.37 11.22 1.46
C ASP A 107 0.55 12.41 1.84
N GLU A 108 1.19 12.38 3.01
CA GLU A 108 2.20 13.38 3.40
C GLU A 108 3.41 13.39 2.45
N ALA A 109 3.83 12.23 1.95
CA ALA A 109 4.93 12.12 1.00
C ALA A 109 4.55 12.70 -0.37
N ASP A 110 3.33 12.47 -0.85
CA ASP A 110 2.84 13.08 -2.09
C ASP A 110 2.79 14.61 -1.97
N ASP A 111 2.30 15.14 -0.84
CA ASP A 111 2.29 16.58 -0.56
C ASP A 111 3.72 17.16 -0.52
N PHE A 112 4.66 16.45 0.11
CA PHE A 112 6.07 16.83 0.13
C PHE A 112 6.67 16.87 -1.29
N CYS A 113 6.37 15.87 -2.13
CA CYS A 113 6.79 15.82 -3.51
C CYS A 113 6.17 16.95 -4.35
N ALA A 114 4.90 17.27 -4.15
CA ALA A 114 4.18 18.34 -4.84
C ALA A 114 4.70 19.75 -4.47
N GLN A 115 5.14 19.95 -3.22
CA GLN A 115 5.68 21.23 -2.74
C GLN A 115 7.17 21.42 -3.06
N GLY A 116 7.92 20.33 -3.25
CA GLY A 116 9.36 20.38 -3.51
C GLY A 116 9.71 20.77 -4.95
N LYS A 117 10.62 21.73 -5.14
CA LYS A 117 11.16 22.12 -6.46
C LYS A 117 11.96 21.00 -7.18
N HIS A 118 12.26 19.88 -6.51
CA HIS A 118 13.17 18.82 -6.98
C HIS A 118 12.52 17.44 -7.18
N LEU A 119 11.26 17.22 -6.76
CA LEU A 119 10.60 15.89 -6.79
C LEU A 119 9.26 15.90 -7.55
N LEU A 120 8.97 16.97 -8.30
CA LEU A 120 7.71 17.13 -9.05
C LEU A 120 7.42 16.02 -10.06
N THR A 121 8.44 15.28 -10.50
CA THR A 121 8.31 14.13 -11.41
C THR A 121 7.81 12.85 -10.74
N LEU A 122 7.62 12.84 -9.42
CA LEU A 122 7.21 11.66 -8.64
C LEU A 122 5.84 11.78 -7.99
N ALA A 123 5.12 12.89 -8.18
CA ALA A 123 3.76 13.02 -7.66
C ALA A 123 2.88 11.94 -8.29
N ALA A 124 2.29 11.08 -7.45
CA ALA A 124 1.43 10.00 -7.89
C ALA A 124 0.23 10.55 -8.68
N GLY A 125 -0.13 9.84 -9.75
CA GLY A 125 -1.34 10.14 -10.51
C GLY A 125 -2.60 10.03 -9.62
N PRO A 126 -3.68 10.77 -9.90
CA PRO A 126 -4.89 10.72 -9.09
C PRO A 126 -5.51 9.32 -9.02
N ASP A 127 -5.35 8.50 -10.07
CA ASP A 127 -5.79 7.10 -10.11
C ASP A 127 -4.98 6.19 -9.17
N VAL A 128 -3.66 6.40 -9.11
CA VAL A 128 -2.76 5.69 -8.18
C VAL A 128 -3.05 6.05 -6.73
N VAL A 129 -3.23 7.33 -6.43
CA VAL A 129 -3.62 7.79 -5.08
C VAL A 129 -4.97 7.19 -4.68
N ALA A 130 -5.93 7.18 -5.60
CA ALA A 130 -7.24 6.59 -5.34
C ALA A 130 -7.14 5.09 -5.05
N LEU A 131 -6.37 4.32 -5.84
CA LEU A 131 -6.21 2.88 -5.61
C LEU A 131 -5.53 2.60 -4.28
N ARG A 132 -4.45 3.32 -3.96
CA ARG A 132 -3.72 3.18 -2.71
C ARG A 132 -4.61 3.45 -1.49
N ARG A 133 -5.38 4.54 -1.52
CA ARG A 133 -6.31 4.91 -0.44
C ARG A 133 -7.41 3.87 -0.27
N TRP A 134 -8.03 3.44 -1.36
CA TRP A 134 -9.06 2.39 -1.32
C TRP A 134 -8.48 1.10 -0.74
N TRP A 135 -7.31 0.66 -1.21
CA TRP A 135 -6.69 -0.59 -0.78
C TRP A 135 -6.42 -0.62 0.73
N LEU A 136 -5.74 0.41 1.23
CA LEU A 136 -5.39 0.51 2.64
C LEU A 136 -6.62 0.69 3.53
N GLU A 137 -7.63 1.44 3.06
CA GLU A 137 -8.89 1.58 3.79
C GLU A 137 -9.67 0.27 3.83
N GLN A 138 -9.74 -0.49 2.73
CA GLN A 138 -10.43 -1.79 2.71
C GLN A 138 -9.82 -2.78 3.69
N LEU A 139 -8.49 -2.84 3.78
CA LEU A 139 -7.83 -3.66 4.79
C LEU A 139 -8.16 -3.16 6.21
N ALA A 140 -8.02 -1.86 6.47
CA ALA A 140 -8.26 -1.28 7.78
C ALA A 140 -9.70 -1.47 8.28
N SER A 141 -10.69 -1.13 7.45
CA SER A 141 -12.11 -1.17 7.83
C SER A 141 -12.60 -2.61 8.05
N GLN A 142 -12.17 -3.57 7.23
CA GLN A 142 -12.56 -4.97 7.39
C GLN A 142 -11.90 -5.61 8.62
N LEU A 143 -10.67 -5.20 8.95
CA LEU A 143 -10.01 -5.57 10.21
C LEU A 143 -10.74 -5.01 11.44
N GLU A 144 -11.55 -3.97 11.28
CA GLU A 144 -12.47 -3.43 12.30
C GLU A 144 -13.86 -4.11 12.26
N GLY A 145 -14.22 -4.76 11.16
CA GLY A 145 -15.44 -5.57 11.00
C GLY A 145 -16.45 -5.02 9.99
N ALA A 146 -16.06 -3.99 9.22
CA ALA A 146 -16.87 -3.49 8.13
C ALA A 146 -16.95 -4.53 6.98
N PRO A 147 -18.04 -4.54 6.19
CA PRO A 147 -18.10 -5.35 4.97
C PRO A 147 -17.15 -4.81 3.89
N PRO A 148 -16.70 -5.66 2.94
CA PRO A 148 -15.89 -5.23 1.81
C PRO A 148 -16.68 -4.31 0.87
N VAL A 149 -15.98 -3.30 0.32
CA VAL A 149 -16.51 -2.39 -0.70
C VAL A 149 -15.68 -2.56 -1.96
N PRO A 150 -16.30 -2.86 -3.13
CA PRO A 150 -15.57 -3.03 -4.38
C PRO A 150 -14.90 -1.74 -4.84
N TRP A 151 -13.84 -1.89 -5.65
CA TRP A 151 -13.27 -0.75 -6.36
C TRP A 151 -14.37 -0.09 -7.21
N PRO A 152 -14.55 1.24 -7.14
CA PRO A 152 -15.59 1.93 -7.88
C PRO A 152 -15.37 1.81 -9.39
N ALA A 153 -16.44 1.53 -10.13
CA ALA A 153 -16.40 1.53 -11.58
C ALA A 153 -16.06 2.94 -12.11
N GLY A 154 -15.00 3.07 -12.92
CA GLY A 154 -14.63 4.31 -13.61
C GLY A 154 -13.79 5.30 -12.80
N ALA A 155 -13.15 4.86 -11.71
CA ALA A 155 -12.12 5.62 -11.01
C ALA A 155 -10.76 5.63 -11.73
#